data_AF-A0A812X875-F1
#
_entry.id   AF-A0A812X875-F1
#
_cell.length_a   1.000
_cell.length_b   1.000
_cell.length_c   1.000
_cell.angle_alpha   90.00
_cell.angle_beta   90.00
_cell.angle_gamma   90.00
#
_symmetry.space_group_name_H-M   'P 1'
#
loop_
_entity.id
_entity.type
_entity.pdbx_description
1 polymer ?
#
loop_
_entity_poly.entity_id
_entity_poly.type
_entity_poly.pdbx_seq_one_letter_code
_entity_poly.pdbx_strand_id
1 'polypeptide(L)'
;MFQECRAVSSFAQRSFWSFRHSGAIGRVLIPAGQRYASSTCRTLGQDRPAAEPMADRPVVLDVAAPDDSLEALLGKNVRLHAKLQTMQWPPLSFFVANRCRYTLPWNPHGQSATCSPSSTAELQYLAGLFDGDGSCVMDRGTLYIQVAQTFDAAAGLLRFQSAFGGGIYRKGDGLGLHKPMLYWRVAGCNARQAAQYLARHSIVKRKQLELGVNLSQRPSRMPPLLQELKTLKRCDSAVESSCTWEYVAGFFDAEGSIHQIGKAALKLSIAQKFGTVLTCLCKFVNSEMGVHLSVTACRNQGSQKLNIHTTSICKDVLRNMLNAGLLRKARPARLALDLSPDNAEQTRAALYETTGNQQFLKRLDGDGHQRARRIINAQNAARRAAQRGQLEERLATLRQVEELKANHVLEKARLENSRLHEYISGVQHLQQDGLPALPMLDQVAL
;
A
#
# COMPACT_ATOMS: atom_id res chain seq x y z
N MET A 1 -19.35 21.27 -47.78
CA MET A 1 -20.70 21.13 -47.21
C MET A 1 -20.68 20.04 -46.14
N PHE A 2 -21.07 20.40 -44.91
CA PHE A 2 -21.40 19.61 -43.69
C PHE A 2 -20.38 18.53 -43.23
N GLN A 3 -19.60 18.70 -42.14
CA GLN A 3 -19.90 18.93 -40.70
C GLN A 3 -20.82 17.88 -40.05
N GLU A 4 -20.29 17.10 -39.11
CA GLU A 4 -20.89 16.66 -37.83
C GLU A 4 -19.87 15.79 -37.06
N CYS A 5 -19.28 16.22 -35.93
CA CYS A 5 -19.83 16.30 -34.56
C CYS A 5 -20.50 15.01 -34.07
N ARG A 6 -19.78 14.21 -33.26
CA ARG A 6 -20.41 13.41 -32.19
C ARG A 6 -19.67 13.53 -30.87
N ALA A 7 -20.44 14.03 -29.92
CA ALA A 7 -20.15 14.15 -28.51
C ALA A 7 -19.93 12.77 -27.85
N VAL A 8 -19.05 12.71 -26.86
CA VAL A 8 -19.07 11.66 -25.84
C VAL A 8 -19.35 12.30 -24.50
N SER A 9 -20.48 11.88 -23.96
CA SER A 9 -21.09 12.29 -22.71
C SER A 9 -20.25 11.92 -21.48
N SER A 10 -20.42 12.78 -20.48
CA SER A 10 -19.97 12.68 -19.10
C SER A 10 -20.13 11.31 -18.45
N PHE A 11 -19.07 10.84 -17.78
CA PHE A 11 -19.18 9.85 -16.71
C PHE A 11 -18.46 10.39 -15.48
N ALA A 12 -19.25 10.80 -14.49
CA ALA A 12 -18.77 11.19 -13.17
C ALA A 12 -18.65 9.93 -12.30
N GLN A 13 -17.43 9.54 -11.93
CA GLN A 13 -17.22 8.55 -10.87
C GLN A 13 -16.14 8.98 -9.88
N ARG A 14 -16.53 8.90 -8.60
CA ARG A 14 -15.75 9.20 -7.40
C ARG A 14 -14.48 8.36 -7.38
N SER A 15 -13.33 9.02 -7.29
CA SER A 15 -12.02 8.37 -7.12
C SER A 15 -11.69 8.29 -5.63
N PHE A 16 -11.99 7.14 -5.01
CA PHE A 16 -11.36 6.70 -3.76
C PHE A 16 -10.72 5.34 -4.08
N TRP A 17 -9.43 5.35 -4.40
CA TRP A 17 -8.71 4.14 -4.79
C TRP A 17 -8.37 3.33 -3.53
N SER A 18 -9.21 2.33 -3.23
CA SER A 18 -8.87 1.19 -2.39
C SER A 18 -8.54 0.02 -3.31
N PHE A 19 -7.34 -0.55 -3.14
CA PHE A 19 -6.86 -1.74 -3.84
C PHE A 19 -7.76 -2.94 -3.46
N ARG A 20 -8.80 -3.23 -4.24
CA ARG A 20 -9.53 -4.50 -4.15
C ARG A 20 -8.97 -5.50 -5.17
N HIS A 21 -8.27 -6.51 -4.67
CA HIS A 21 -8.04 -7.77 -5.39
C HIS A 21 -9.01 -8.82 -4.82
N SER A 22 -10.06 -9.13 -5.57
CA SER A 22 -10.87 -10.33 -5.37
C SER A 22 -10.31 -11.44 -6.25
N GLY A 23 -9.73 -12.47 -5.61
CA GLY A 23 -9.41 -13.73 -6.28
C GLY A 23 -10.70 -14.51 -6.50
N ALA A 24 -10.90 -14.99 -7.72
CA ALA A 24 -11.99 -15.87 -8.09
C ALA A 24 -11.84 -17.22 -7.36
N ILE A 25 -12.79 -17.53 -6.48
CA ILE A 25 -13.13 -18.89 -6.06
C ILE A 25 -14.54 -19.15 -6.62
N GLY A 26 -14.76 -20.36 -7.12
CA GLY A 26 -15.81 -20.75 -8.06
C GLY A 26 -17.20 -20.19 -7.78
N ARG A 27 -17.79 -19.57 -8.81
CA ARG A 27 -19.23 -19.28 -8.86
C ARG A 27 -19.99 -20.55 -9.24
N VAL A 28 -20.78 -21.05 -8.31
CA VAL A 28 -21.96 -21.86 -8.63
C VAL A 28 -22.93 -20.97 -9.42
N LEU A 29 -23.34 -21.43 -10.60
CA LEU A 29 -24.29 -20.74 -11.48
C LEU A 29 -25.69 -20.81 -10.85
N ILE A 30 -26.29 -19.65 -10.58
CA ILE A 30 -27.73 -19.50 -10.30
C ILE A 30 -28.35 -18.73 -11.49
N PRO A 31 -29.48 -19.17 -12.07
CA PRO A 31 -30.04 -18.57 -13.27
C PRO A 31 -30.56 -17.14 -13.05
N ALA A 32 -30.37 -16.31 -14.06
CA ALA A 32 -30.78 -14.92 -14.10
C ALA A 32 -32.29 -14.78 -14.35
N GLY A 33 -32.99 -14.03 -13.49
CA GLY A 33 -34.36 -13.61 -13.76
C GLY A 33 -35.02 -12.91 -12.59
N GLN A 34 -34.79 -11.60 -12.45
CA GLN A 34 -35.84 -10.62 -12.11
C GLN A 34 -35.25 -9.20 -12.04
N ARG A 35 -35.84 -8.31 -12.84
CA ARG A 35 -35.56 -6.87 -12.88
C ARG A 35 -36.29 -6.23 -11.70
N TYR A 36 -35.59 -5.47 -10.85
CA TYR A 36 -36.22 -4.56 -9.90
C TYR A 36 -36.18 -3.12 -10.44
N ALA A 37 -37.38 -2.56 -10.57
CA ALA A 37 -37.64 -1.18 -10.91
C ALA A 37 -37.25 -0.24 -9.75
N SER A 38 -36.77 0.95 -10.11
CA SER A 38 -36.50 2.05 -9.18
C SER A 38 -37.81 2.57 -8.56
N SER A 39 -37.94 2.52 -7.25
CA SER A 39 -39.03 3.19 -6.53
C SER A 39 -38.52 4.44 -5.81
N THR A 40 -39.20 5.54 -6.10
CA THR A 40 -39.20 6.82 -5.40
C THR A 40 -39.67 6.66 -3.95
N CYS A 41 -38.86 7.11 -2.98
CA CYS A 41 -39.25 7.20 -1.57
C CYS A 41 -40.33 8.27 -1.36
N ARG A 42 -41.58 7.84 -1.18
CA ARG A 42 -42.59 8.56 -0.38
C ARG A 42 -42.43 8.14 1.09
N THR A 43 -42.34 9.12 1.96
CA THR A 43 -42.50 9.00 3.42
C THR A 43 -43.92 8.53 3.74
N LEU A 44 -44.04 7.27 4.18
CA LEU A 44 -45.18 6.77 4.94
C LEU A 44 -44.65 6.25 6.27
N GLY A 45 -45.19 6.79 7.35
CA GLY A 45 -44.90 6.37 8.71
C GLY A 45 -45.32 4.91 8.88
N GLN A 46 -44.34 4.05 9.11
CA GLN A 46 -44.53 2.73 9.68
C GLN A 46 -43.89 2.73 11.05
N ASP A 47 -44.68 2.37 12.05
CA ASP A 47 -44.27 2.15 13.42
C ASP A 47 -43.07 1.19 13.45
N ARG A 48 -41.92 1.70 13.89
CA ARG A 48 -40.76 0.85 14.20
C ARG A 48 -41.14 -0.01 15.40
N PRO A 49 -41.09 -1.35 15.30
CA PRO A 49 -41.20 -2.18 16.48
C PRO A 49 -40.08 -1.79 17.44
N ALA A 50 -40.44 -1.64 18.72
CA ALA A 50 -39.50 -1.35 19.79
C ALA A 50 -38.33 -2.34 19.71
N ALA A 51 -37.11 -1.81 19.63
CA ALA A 51 -35.90 -2.63 19.66
C ALA A 51 -35.90 -3.41 20.98
N GLU A 52 -36.08 -4.73 20.89
CA GLU A 52 -35.91 -5.59 22.06
C GLU A 52 -34.52 -5.37 22.65
N PRO A 53 -34.39 -5.23 23.98
CA PRO A 53 -33.10 -5.13 24.62
C PRO A 53 -32.32 -6.39 24.27
N MET A 54 -31.22 -6.23 23.52
CA MET A 54 -30.27 -7.31 23.26
C MET A 54 -29.67 -7.71 24.61
N ALA A 55 -30.32 -8.67 25.27
CA ALA A 55 -29.77 -9.36 26.42
C ALA A 55 -28.36 -9.85 26.07
N ASP A 56 -27.43 -9.72 27.01
CA ASP A 56 -26.03 -10.17 26.95
C ASP A 56 -25.95 -11.63 26.50
N ARG A 57 -25.99 -11.85 25.18
CA ARG A 57 -25.64 -13.14 24.61
C ARG A 57 -24.16 -13.31 24.92
N PRO A 58 -23.75 -14.43 25.55
CA PRO A 58 -22.35 -14.69 25.80
C PRO A 58 -21.62 -14.50 24.47
N VAL A 59 -20.60 -13.64 24.49
CA VAL A 59 -19.78 -13.34 23.33
C VAL A 59 -19.15 -14.66 22.91
N VAL A 60 -19.77 -15.32 21.93
CA VAL A 60 -19.24 -16.57 21.37
C VAL A 60 -17.87 -16.21 20.82
N LEU A 61 -16.84 -16.79 21.43
CA LEU A 61 -15.47 -16.62 20.98
C LEU A 61 -15.40 -17.21 19.56
N ASP A 62 -15.26 -16.34 18.56
CA ASP A 62 -15.08 -16.71 17.14
C ASP A 62 -13.68 -17.33 16.87
N VAL A 63 -13.11 -18.00 17.88
CA VAL A 63 -11.83 -18.69 17.86
C VAL A 63 -12.02 -20.09 17.26
N ALA A 64 -11.08 -20.48 16.41
CA ALA A 64 -11.02 -21.82 15.84
C ALA A 64 -10.92 -22.89 16.93
N ALA A 65 -11.81 -23.88 16.88
CA ALA A 65 -11.72 -25.11 17.67
C ALA A 65 -10.96 -26.19 16.85
N PRO A 66 -10.28 -27.14 17.51
CA PRO A 66 -9.52 -28.19 16.82
C PRO A 66 -10.37 -29.03 15.85
N ASP A 67 -11.65 -29.22 16.16
CA ASP A 67 -12.63 -30.03 15.46
C ASP A 67 -13.53 -29.23 14.50
N ASP A 68 -13.31 -27.91 14.36
CA ASP A 68 -14.10 -27.11 13.43
C ASP A 68 -13.96 -27.63 11.99
N SER A 69 -15.09 -27.77 11.31
CA SER A 69 -15.14 -27.99 9.88
C SER A 69 -14.63 -26.76 9.11
N LEU A 70 -14.26 -26.97 7.84
CA LEU A 70 -13.87 -25.85 6.98
C LEU A 70 -14.98 -24.78 6.89
N GLU A 71 -16.24 -25.19 6.79
CA GLU A 71 -17.37 -24.27 6.70
C GLU A 71 -17.53 -23.43 7.99
N ALA A 72 -17.38 -24.08 9.16
CA ALA A 72 -17.43 -23.39 10.44
C ALA A 72 -16.30 -22.34 10.56
N LEU A 73 -15.07 -22.69 10.16
CA LEU A 73 -13.93 -21.77 10.17
C LEU A 73 -14.13 -20.60 9.21
N LEU A 74 -14.62 -20.85 7.99
CA LEU A 74 -14.92 -19.78 7.05
C LEU A 74 -16.00 -18.84 7.60
N GLY A 75 -17.04 -19.39 8.25
CA GLY A 75 -18.06 -18.60 8.94
C GLY A 75 -17.50 -17.74 10.07
N LYS A 76 -16.63 -18.30 10.91
CA LYS A 76 -15.90 -17.56 11.96
C LYS A 76 -15.04 -16.44 11.36
N ASN A 77 -14.27 -16.72 10.32
CA ASN A 77 -13.42 -15.73 9.64
C ASN A 77 -14.24 -14.58 9.07
N VAL A 78 -15.39 -14.85 8.43
CA VAL A 78 -16.29 -13.80 7.92
C VAL A 78 -16.75 -12.86 9.04
N ARG A 79 -17.12 -13.41 10.21
CA ARG A 79 -17.53 -12.60 11.37
C ARG A 79 -16.38 -11.79 11.95
N LEU A 80 -15.19 -12.38 12.07
CA LEU A 80 -13.98 -11.67 12.50
C LEU A 80 -13.61 -10.54 11.53
N HIS A 81 -13.69 -10.78 10.22
CA HIS A 81 -13.49 -9.73 9.21
C HIS A 81 -14.50 -8.60 9.35
N ALA A 82 -15.78 -8.92 9.55
CA ALA A 82 -16.83 -7.93 9.75
C ALA A 82 -16.58 -7.08 11.02
N LYS A 83 -16.20 -7.73 12.13
CA LYS A 83 -15.80 -7.06 13.37
C LYS A 83 -14.58 -6.17 13.16
N LEU A 84 -13.56 -6.68 12.48
CA LEU A 84 -12.33 -5.93 12.21
C LEU A 84 -12.60 -4.69 11.34
N GLN A 85 -13.51 -4.77 10.36
CA GLN A 85 -13.84 -3.65 9.48
C GLN A 85 -14.52 -2.47 10.20
N THR A 86 -15.19 -2.71 11.33
CA THR A 86 -15.84 -1.66 12.12
C THR A 86 -14.96 -1.15 13.26
N MET A 87 -13.83 -1.81 13.51
CA MET A 87 -12.97 -1.52 14.64
C MET A 87 -12.13 -0.26 14.42
N GLN A 88 -12.34 0.75 15.26
CA GLN A 88 -11.56 1.99 15.23
C GLN A 88 -10.22 1.80 15.92
N TRP A 89 -9.17 2.42 15.38
CA TRP A 89 -7.92 2.55 16.12
C TRP A 89 -8.06 3.64 17.20
N PRO A 90 -7.28 3.57 18.30
CA PRO A 90 -7.27 4.62 19.31
C PRO A 90 -6.87 5.97 18.69
N PRO A 91 -7.43 7.09 19.18
CA PRO A 91 -7.06 8.42 18.71
C PRO A 91 -5.56 8.67 18.79
N LEU A 92 -4.94 9.02 17.67
CA LEU A 92 -3.50 9.27 17.62
C LEU A 92 -3.17 10.65 18.21
N SER A 93 -2.61 10.68 19.43
CA SER A 93 -2.20 11.91 20.14
C SER A 93 -0.70 12.21 20.05
N PHE A 94 0.12 11.23 19.65
CA PHE A 94 1.56 11.37 19.46
C PHE A 94 2.06 10.38 18.40
N PHE A 95 3.30 10.53 17.96
CA PHE A 95 4.00 9.52 17.17
C PHE A 95 5.46 9.38 17.62
N VAL A 96 6.10 8.28 17.23
CA VAL A 96 7.52 8.02 17.53
C VAL A 96 8.30 7.96 16.21
N ALA A 97 9.39 8.72 16.14
CA ALA A 97 10.32 8.68 15.02
C ALA A 97 11.72 9.04 15.50
N ASN A 98 12.75 8.42 14.92
CA ASN A 98 14.15 8.62 15.34
C ASN A 98 14.35 8.46 16.87
N ARG A 99 13.64 7.50 17.49
CA ARG A 99 13.62 7.25 18.94
C ARG A 99 13.10 8.41 19.81
N CYS A 100 12.48 9.43 19.22
CA CYS A 100 11.85 10.54 19.93
C CYS A 100 10.34 10.47 19.81
N ARG A 101 9.63 10.94 20.85
CA ARG A 101 8.17 11.05 20.92
C ARG A 101 7.73 12.48 20.59
N TYR A 102 6.76 12.63 19.70
CA TYR A 102 6.26 13.92 19.23
C TYR A 102 4.74 14.00 19.43
N THR A 103 4.28 15.02 20.16
CA THR A 103 2.84 15.26 20.40
C THR A 103 2.17 15.86 19.16
N LEU A 104 0.94 15.44 18.86
CA LEU A 104 0.14 15.96 17.75
C LEU A 104 -0.84 17.06 18.23
N PRO A 105 -1.04 18.13 17.44
CA PRO A 105 -0.31 18.44 16.22
C PRO A 105 1.15 18.81 16.51
N TRP A 106 2.09 18.25 15.76
CA TRP A 106 3.50 18.59 15.88
C TRP A 106 3.79 19.77 14.98
N ASN A 107 3.95 20.93 15.60
CA ASN A 107 4.36 22.15 14.93
C ASN A 107 5.37 22.81 15.86
N PRO A 108 6.68 22.67 15.66
CA PRO A 108 7.66 23.34 16.51
C PRO A 108 7.50 24.85 16.33
N HIS A 109 6.69 25.46 17.20
CA HIS A 109 6.27 26.85 17.12
C HIS A 109 7.49 27.77 17.21
N GLY A 110 7.51 28.80 16.37
CA GLY A 110 8.34 29.99 16.62
C GLY A 110 9.75 29.99 16.03
N GLN A 111 10.24 28.88 15.48
CA GLN A 111 11.39 28.96 14.60
C GLN A 111 10.89 29.40 13.22
N SER A 112 10.87 30.71 12.97
CA SER A 112 11.01 31.29 11.61
C SER A 112 12.40 30.96 11.05
N ALA A 113 12.84 29.71 11.22
CA ALA A 113 14.01 29.21 10.56
C ALA A 113 13.64 29.21 9.09
N THR A 114 14.33 30.05 8.34
CA THR A 114 14.60 29.84 6.93
C THR A 114 15.29 28.48 6.82
N CYS A 115 14.50 27.41 6.90
CA CYS A 115 14.97 26.06 6.72
C CYS A 115 15.30 25.94 5.24
N SER A 116 16.56 26.17 4.91
CA SER A 116 17.10 25.71 3.65
C SER A 116 17.41 24.22 3.83
N PRO A 117 17.03 23.37 2.87
CA PRO A 117 17.40 21.96 2.88
C PRO A 117 18.93 21.83 3.01
N SER A 118 19.38 20.83 3.75
CA SER A 118 20.79 20.73 4.15
C SER A 118 21.72 20.39 2.98
N SER A 119 21.20 19.72 1.94
CA SER A 119 21.97 19.30 0.76
C SER A 119 21.09 19.05 -0.48
N THR A 120 21.72 19.05 -1.66
CA THR A 120 21.07 18.66 -2.93
C THR A 120 20.61 17.18 -2.90
N ALA A 121 21.41 16.30 -2.27
CA ALA A 121 21.08 14.88 -2.11
C ALA A 121 19.78 14.70 -1.31
N GLU A 122 19.63 15.42 -0.20
CA GLU A 122 18.39 15.42 0.59
C GLU A 122 17.19 15.92 -0.23
N LEU A 123 17.37 16.98 -1.03
CA LEU A 123 16.32 17.49 -1.90
C LEU A 123 15.87 16.48 -2.96
N GLN A 124 16.82 15.77 -3.59
CA GLN A 124 16.51 14.73 -4.57
C GLN A 124 15.74 13.57 -3.94
N TYR A 125 16.15 13.12 -2.75
CA TYR A 125 15.42 12.14 -1.96
C TYR A 125 13.99 12.60 -1.64
N LEU A 126 13.83 13.82 -1.11
CA LEU A 126 12.52 14.37 -0.77
C LEU A 126 11.63 14.56 -2.01
N ALA A 127 12.19 14.92 -3.15
CA ALA A 127 11.46 15.00 -4.41
C ALA A 127 10.96 13.63 -4.86
N GLY A 128 11.78 12.58 -4.79
CA GLY A 128 11.35 11.20 -5.07
C GLY A 128 10.23 10.74 -4.15
N LEU A 129 10.37 10.98 -2.85
CA LEU A 129 9.35 10.62 -1.86
C LEU A 129 8.03 11.40 -2.08
N PHE A 130 8.13 12.69 -2.42
CA PHE A 130 6.98 13.52 -2.77
C PHE A 130 6.28 13.04 -4.05
N ASP A 131 7.03 12.60 -5.05
CA ASP A 131 6.50 12.12 -6.31
C ASP A 131 5.71 10.82 -6.19
N GLY A 132 5.96 10.01 -5.16
CA GLY A 132 5.05 8.94 -4.76
C GLY A 132 3.93 9.44 -3.84
N ASP A 133 4.26 9.72 -2.56
CA ASP A 133 3.28 9.91 -1.47
C ASP A 133 2.74 11.35 -1.34
N GLY A 134 3.34 12.31 -2.03
CA GLY A 134 3.02 13.73 -1.94
C GLY A 134 1.83 14.20 -2.78
N SER A 135 1.33 15.40 -2.48
CA SER A 135 0.25 16.05 -3.25
C SER A 135 0.30 17.57 -3.12
N CYS A 136 0.08 18.27 -4.24
CA CYS A 136 -0.31 19.68 -4.26
C CYS A 136 -1.83 19.78 -4.14
N VAL A 137 -2.32 20.53 -3.16
CA VAL A 137 -3.75 20.78 -2.94
C VAL A 137 -3.97 22.29 -2.88
N MET A 138 -5.07 22.75 -3.45
CA MET A 138 -5.47 24.15 -3.33
C MET A 138 -6.84 24.20 -2.68
N ASP A 139 -6.93 24.92 -1.56
CA ASP A 139 -8.16 25.08 -0.79
C ASP A 139 -8.33 26.56 -0.40
N ARG A 140 -9.52 27.11 -0.67
CA ARG A 140 -9.87 28.53 -0.45
C ARG A 140 -8.79 29.51 -0.95
N GLY A 141 -8.21 29.25 -2.12
CA GLY A 141 -7.17 30.09 -2.74
C GLY A 141 -5.77 29.95 -2.11
N THR A 142 -5.60 29.05 -1.14
CA THR A 142 -4.31 28.76 -0.52
C THR A 142 -3.72 27.46 -1.09
N LEU A 143 -2.47 27.52 -1.52
CA LEU A 143 -1.69 26.33 -1.89
C LEU A 143 -1.23 25.61 -0.62
N TYR A 144 -1.45 24.30 -0.62
CA TYR A 144 -0.92 23.36 0.34
C TYR A 144 -0.05 22.32 -0.37
N ILE A 145 1.12 22.06 0.20
CA ILE A 145 1.93 20.90 -0.15
C ILE A 145 1.87 19.97 1.04
N GLN A 146 1.58 18.71 0.78
CA GLN A 146 1.45 17.71 1.82
C GLN A 146 2.01 16.36 1.39
N VAL A 147 2.49 15.59 2.37
CA VAL A 147 2.93 14.20 2.22
C VAL A 147 2.26 13.42 3.33
N ALA A 148 1.64 12.29 3.00
CA ALA A 148 0.93 11.46 3.96
C ALA A 148 1.58 10.09 4.08
N GLN A 149 1.77 9.63 5.32
CA GLN A 149 2.37 8.32 5.62
C GLN A 149 1.66 7.68 6.80
N THR A 150 1.83 6.37 6.98
CA THR A 150 1.39 5.69 8.20
C THR A 150 2.19 6.20 9.40
N PHE A 151 1.60 6.17 10.60
CA PHE A 151 2.23 6.75 11.79
C PHE A 151 3.59 6.13 12.16
N ASP A 152 3.81 4.87 11.81
CA ASP A 152 5.06 4.11 11.98
C ASP A 152 6.13 4.44 10.93
N ALA A 153 5.79 5.24 9.91
CA ALA A 153 6.71 5.72 8.87
C ALA A 153 6.99 7.24 8.97
N ALA A 154 6.75 7.86 10.13
CA ALA A 154 6.80 9.31 10.32
C ALA A 154 8.18 9.97 10.12
N ALA A 155 9.27 9.19 10.06
CA ALA A 155 10.63 9.72 9.86
C ALA A 155 10.76 10.52 8.55
N GLY A 156 10.07 10.11 7.48
CA GLY A 156 10.04 10.87 6.22
C GLY A 156 9.36 12.24 6.40
N LEU A 157 8.27 12.29 7.16
CA LEU A 157 7.54 13.53 7.45
C LEU A 157 8.39 14.53 8.26
N LEU A 158 9.20 14.05 9.20
CA LEU A 158 10.14 14.90 9.94
C LEU A 158 11.20 15.51 9.03
N ARG A 159 11.67 14.80 7.99
CA ARG A 159 12.60 15.38 7.02
C ARG A 159 11.95 16.49 6.19
N PHE A 160 10.71 16.32 5.74
CA PHE A 160 9.98 17.41 5.10
C PHE A 160 9.78 18.60 6.04
N GLN A 161 9.45 18.35 7.30
CA GLN A 161 9.30 19.41 8.31
C GLN A 161 10.61 20.16 8.54
N SER A 162 11.72 19.44 8.66
CA SER A 162 13.05 20.04 8.82
C SER A 162 13.48 20.84 7.60
N ALA A 163 13.20 20.35 6.39
CA ALA A 163 13.66 20.97 5.14
C ALA A 163 12.80 22.16 4.69
N PHE A 164 11.52 22.20 5.05
CA PHE A 164 10.56 23.16 4.49
C PHE A 164 9.64 23.82 5.54
N GLY A 165 9.84 23.52 6.83
CA GLY A 165 8.97 23.96 7.92
C GLY A 165 7.60 23.29 7.89
N GLY A 166 6.58 23.98 8.40
CA GLY A 166 5.22 23.45 8.50
C GLY A 166 5.00 22.53 9.69
N GLY A 167 3.89 21.80 9.66
CA GLY A 167 3.46 20.94 10.76
C GLY A 167 3.14 19.52 10.32
N ILE A 168 3.21 18.59 11.27
CA ILE A 168 2.75 17.22 11.13
C ILE A 168 1.46 17.07 11.92
N TYR A 169 0.44 16.58 11.23
CA TYR A 169 -0.92 16.47 11.72
C TYR A 169 -1.43 15.05 11.54
N ARG A 170 -2.46 14.74 12.32
CA ARG A 170 -3.26 13.54 12.12
C ARG A 170 -4.11 13.66 10.85
N LYS A 171 -4.01 12.69 9.94
CA LYS A 171 -4.85 12.57 8.74
C LYS A 171 -6.14 11.82 9.02
N GLY A 172 -6.04 10.77 9.83
CA GLY A 172 -7.14 9.89 10.20
C GLY A 172 -6.66 8.84 11.19
N ASP A 173 -7.55 8.44 12.09
CA ASP A 173 -7.22 7.52 13.18
C ASP A 173 -6.98 6.09 12.70
N GLY A 174 -7.51 5.70 11.54
CA GLY A 174 -7.41 4.33 11.04
C GLY A 174 -8.66 3.50 11.35
N LEU A 175 -8.84 2.41 10.62
CA LEU A 175 -10.01 1.53 10.71
C LEU A 175 -9.61 0.11 10.29
N GLY A 176 -9.83 -0.86 11.18
CA GLY A 176 -9.49 -2.26 10.96
C GLY A 176 -8.03 -2.48 10.60
N LEU A 177 -7.77 -3.00 9.39
CA LEU A 177 -6.40 -3.20 8.88
C LEU A 177 -5.70 -1.92 8.42
N HIS A 178 -6.42 -0.79 8.35
CA HIS A 178 -5.85 0.50 7.98
C HIS A 178 -5.28 1.19 9.22
N LYS A 179 -3.95 1.25 9.32
CA LYS A 179 -3.24 1.96 10.37
C LYS A 179 -3.57 3.48 10.38
N PRO A 180 -3.42 4.15 11.53
CA PRO A 180 -3.46 5.60 11.61
C PRO A 180 -2.51 6.26 10.61
N MET A 181 -2.96 7.37 10.03
CA MET A 181 -2.22 8.12 9.02
C MET A 181 -1.85 9.50 9.56
N LEU A 182 -0.61 9.89 9.31
CA LEU A 182 -0.08 11.23 9.52
C LEU A 182 0.04 11.95 8.18
N TYR A 183 0.09 13.28 8.23
CA TYR A 183 0.58 14.06 7.11
C TYR A 183 1.42 15.24 7.58
N TRP A 184 2.49 15.50 6.85
CA TRP A 184 3.17 16.78 6.88
C TRP A 184 2.45 17.74 5.93
N ARG A 185 2.31 19.02 6.31
CA ARG A 185 1.71 20.07 5.47
C ARG A 185 2.39 21.42 5.68
N VAL A 186 2.63 22.10 4.56
CA VAL A 186 2.98 23.54 4.51
C VAL A 186 1.94 24.31 3.70
N ALA A 187 1.82 25.61 3.98
CA ALA A 187 0.91 26.53 3.30
C ALA A 187 1.62 27.85 2.96
N GLY A 188 0.99 28.68 2.13
CA GLY A 188 1.43 30.06 1.89
C GLY A 188 2.82 30.18 1.26
N CYS A 189 3.65 31.09 1.80
CA CYS A 189 5.02 31.32 1.32
C CYS A 189 5.91 30.07 1.43
N ASN A 190 5.81 29.33 2.54
CA ASN A 190 6.57 28.09 2.74
C ASN A 190 6.17 27.01 1.73
N ALA A 191 4.88 26.89 1.42
CA ALA A 191 4.44 25.99 0.34
C ALA A 191 5.00 26.40 -1.01
N ARG A 192 5.02 27.70 -1.33
CA ARG A 192 5.61 28.19 -2.59
C ARG A 192 7.11 27.90 -2.67
N GLN A 193 7.84 28.12 -1.57
CA GLN A 193 9.27 27.83 -1.49
C GLN A 193 9.56 26.33 -1.60
N ALA A 194 8.81 25.49 -0.88
CA ALA A 194 8.91 24.04 -0.99
C ALA A 194 8.61 23.56 -2.42
N ALA A 195 7.58 24.13 -3.08
CA ALA A 195 7.31 23.85 -4.49
C ALA A 195 8.50 24.20 -5.39
N GLN A 196 9.12 25.37 -5.18
CA GLN A 196 10.26 25.81 -5.96
C GLN A 196 11.47 24.86 -5.84
N TYR A 197 11.75 24.37 -4.64
CA TYR A 197 12.84 23.41 -4.43
C TYR A 197 12.51 22.03 -4.99
N LEU A 198 11.33 21.49 -4.68
CA LEU A 198 10.92 20.17 -5.12
C LEU A 198 10.75 20.09 -6.65
N ALA A 199 10.26 21.16 -7.31
CA ALA A 199 10.04 21.17 -8.76
C ALA A 199 11.33 20.92 -9.57
N ARG A 200 12.50 21.28 -9.02
CA ARG A 200 13.80 21.09 -9.70
C ARG A 200 14.18 19.62 -9.86
N HIS A 201 13.71 18.76 -8.96
CA HIS A 201 14.08 17.36 -8.89
C HIS A 201 12.89 16.40 -9.06
N SER A 202 11.67 16.93 -9.04
CA SER A 202 10.45 16.18 -9.29
C SER A 202 10.34 15.81 -10.77
N ILE A 203 9.91 14.59 -11.02
CA ILE A 203 9.56 14.04 -12.33
C ILE A 203 8.04 14.02 -12.46
N VAL A 204 7.34 13.39 -11.51
CA VAL A 204 5.90 13.12 -11.59
C VAL A 204 5.05 14.35 -11.34
N LYS A 205 5.39 15.13 -10.31
CA LYS A 205 4.55 16.24 -9.83
C LYS A 205 5.13 17.61 -10.17
N ARG A 206 6.15 17.68 -11.01
CA ARG A 206 6.86 18.93 -11.39
C ARG A 206 5.91 20.02 -11.87
N LYS A 207 5.08 19.74 -12.88
CA LYS A 207 4.10 20.71 -13.39
C LYS A 207 3.14 21.20 -12.32
N GLN A 208 2.73 20.33 -11.40
CA GLN A 208 1.84 20.69 -10.28
C GLN A 208 2.54 21.63 -9.29
N LEU A 209 3.84 21.42 -9.06
CA LEU A 209 4.66 22.27 -8.20
C LEU A 209 4.93 23.63 -8.87
N GLU A 210 5.26 23.65 -10.17
CA GLU A 210 5.48 24.88 -10.95
C GLU A 210 4.24 25.79 -10.98
N LEU A 211 3.04 25.22 -11.10
CA LEU A 211 1.79 25.98 -10.93
C LEU A 211 1.67 26.60 -9.53
N GLY A 212 2.13 25.88 -8.50
CA GLY A 212 2.18 26.37 -7.13
C GLY A 212 3.18 27.53 -6.93
N VAL A 213 4.34 27.47 -7.59
CA VAL A 213 5.35 28.55 -7.58
C VAL A 213 4.76 29.84 -8.16
N ASN A 214 4.09 29.72 -9.30
CA ASN A 214 3.54 30.84 -10.05
C ASN A 214 2.18 31.34 -9.55
N LEU A 215 1.68 30.79 -8.43
CA LEU A 215 0.39 31.13 -7.88
C LEU A 215 0.36 32.60 -7.44
N SER A 216 -0.21 33.45 -8.31
CA SER A 216 -0.47 34.85 -8.05
C SER A 216 -1.52 34.97 -6.95
N GLN A 217 -1.39 35.94 -6.03
CA GLN A 217 -2.37 36.18 -4.96
C GLN A 217 -3.74 36.69 -5.48
N ARG A 218 -3.96 36.75 -6.80
CA ARG A 218 -5.18 37.29 -7.41
C ARG A 218 -6.28 36.21 -7.45
N PRO A 219 -7.42 36.40 -6.75
CA PRO A 219 -8.49 35.39 -6.67
C PRO A 219 -9.11 35.00 -8.02
N SER A 220 -9.16 35.92 -8.99
CA SER A 220 -9.79 35.69 -10.30
C SER A 220 -9.13 34.59 -11.15
N ARG A 221 -7.87 34.23 -10.87
CA ARG A 221 -7.14 33.18 -11.60
C ARG A 221 -7.28 31.79 -10.98
N MET A 222 -7.98 31.66 -9.84
CA MET A 222 -8.05 30.39 -9.11
C MET A 222 -8.83 29.28 -9.85
N PRO A 223 -9.99 29.53 -10.49
CA PRO A 223 -10.75 28.44 -11.11
C PRO A 223 -10.01 27.72 -12.25
N PRO A 224 -9.35 28.41 -13.21
CA PRO A 224 -8.55 27.75 -14.24
C PRO A 224 -7.40 26.91 -13.67
N LEU A 225 -6.69 27.43 -12.66
CA LEU A 225 -5.56 26.72 -12.04
C LEU A 225 -6.00 25.46 -11.27
N LEU A 226 -7.15 25.51 -10.59
CA LEU A 226 -7.75 24.34 -9.96
C LEU A 226 -8.10 23.27 -11.00
N GLN A 227 -8.63 23.69 -12.15
CA GLN A 227 -8.97 22.78 -13.23
C GLN A 227 -7.71 22.16 -13.85
N GLU A 228 -6.66 22.94 -14.05
CA GLU A 228 -5.38 22.46 -14.55
C GLU A 228 -4.73 21.45 -13.59
N LEU A 229 -4.67 21.74 -12.29
CA LEU A 229 -4.20 20.80 -11.28
C LEU A 229 -4.99 19.49 -11.27
N LYS A 230 -6.32 19.55 -11.45
CA LYS A 230 -7.16 18.35 -11.58
C LYS A 230 -6.82 17.54 -12.84
N THR A 231 -6.57 18.22 -13.96
CA THR A 231 -6.16 17.57 -15.22
C THR A 231 -4.81 16.88 -15.06
N LEU A 232 -3.81 17.56 -14.48
CA LEU A 232 -2.46 17.01 -14.27
C LEU A 232 -2.45 15.76 -13.39
N LYS A 233 -3.40 15.61 -12.46
CA LYS A 233 -3.55 14.39 -11.64
C LYS A 233 -4.17 13.22 -12.40
N ARG A 234 -4.81 13.47 -13.55
CA ARG A 234 -5.52 12.46 -14.34
C ARG A 234 -4.66 11.90 -15.47
N CYS A 235 -3.87 12.74 -16.12
CA CYS A 235 -2.96 12.37 -17.20
C CYS A 235 -1.52 12.13 -16.70
N ASP A 236 -0.71 11.45 -17.52
CA ASP A 236 0.73 11.38 -17.31
C ASP A 236 1.32 12.78 -17.55
N SER A 237 1.50 13.52 -16.46
CA SER A 237 2.07 14.88 -16.45
C SER A 237 3.56 14.89 -16.09
N ALA A 238 4.18 13.71 -16.01
CA ALA A 238 5.57 13.60 -15.65
C ALA A 238 6.47 14.26 -16.70
N VAL A 239 7.58 14.82 -16.24
CA VAL A 239 8.57 15.51 -17.07
C VAL A 239 9.85 14.69 -17.06
N GLU A 240 10.34 14.32 -18.24
CA GLU A 240 11.62 13.61 -18.34
C GLU A 240 12.75 14.45 -17.73
N SER A 241 13.54 13.83 -16.88
CA SER A 241 14.64 14.47 -16.14
C SER A 241 15.69 13.42 -15.80
N SER A 242 16.92 13.87 -15.52
CA SER A 242 17.96 13.02 -14.94
C SER A 242 17.50 12.51 -13.57
N CYS A 243 17.60 11.20 -13.35
CA CYS A 243 17.43 10.59 -12.04
C CYS A 243 18.77 10.53 -11.30
N THR A 244 18.71 10.39 -9.99
CA THR A 244 19.85 10.03 -9.13
C THR A 244 19.43 8.90 -8.18
N TRP A 245 20.40 8.28 -7.50
CA TRP A 245 20.10 7.23 -6.52
C TRP A 245 19.28 7.74 -5.33
N GLU A 246 19.45 9.01 -4.94
CA GLU A 246 18.68 9.66 -3.88
C GLU A 246 17.22 9.78 -4.28
N TYR A 247 16.95 10.27 -5.50
CA TYR A 247 15.58 10.32 -6.04
C TYR A 247 14.97 8.92 -6.11
N VAL A 248 15.73 7.93 -6.63
CA VAL A 248 15.28 6.54 -6.70
C VAL A 248 14.95 6.00 -5.31
N ALA A 249 15.79 6.26 -4.30
CA ALA A 249 15.56 5.82 -2.93
C ALA A 249 14.29 6.44 -2.33
N GLY A 250 14.10 7.75 -2.48
CA GLY A 250 12.88 8.42 -2.01
C GLY A 250 11.61 7.91 -2.71
N PHE A 251 11.66 7.75 -4.03
CA PHE A 251 10.55 7.23 -4.82
C PHE A 251 10.26 5.76 -4.51
N PHE A 252 11.31 4.95 -4.32
CA PHE A 252 11.18 3.56 -3.91
C PHE A 252 10.63 3.45 -2.50
N ASP A 253 10.98 4.35 -1.60
CA ASP A 253 10.38 4.41 -0.28
C ASP A 253 8.88 4.69 -0.36
N ALA A 254 8.38 5.49 -1.28
CA ALA A 254 6.95 5.66 -1.50
C ALA A 254 6.29 4.45 -2.19
N GLU A 255 6.74 4.10 -3.41
CA GLU A 255 6.03 3.25 -4.37
C GLU A 255 6.67 1.87 -4.58
N GLY A 256 7.90 1.68 -4.09
CA GLY A 256 8.66 0.44 -4.27
C GLY A 256 8.18 -0.70 -3.39
N SER A 257 8.54 -1.93 -3.76
CA SER A 257 8.36 -3.13 -2.95
C SER A 257 9.53 -4.10 -3.11
N ILE A 258 9.84 -4.79 -2.02
CA ILE A 258 10.87 -5.84 -1.94
C ILE A 258 10.15 -7.16 -1.71
N HIS A 259 10.42 -8.14 -2.57
CA HIS A 259 9.84 -9.46 -2.49
C HIS A 259 10.92 -10.53 -2.53
N GLN A 260 10.76 -11.56 -1.71
CA GLN A 260 11.47 -12.81 -1.88
C GLN A 260 10.61 -13.78 -2.70
N ILE A 261 11.22 -14.41 -3.70
CA ILE A 261 10.59 -15.41 -4.57
C ILE A 261 11.32 -16.75 -4.41
N GLY A 262 10.58 -17.85 -4.42
CA GLY A 262 11.17 -19.19 -4.41
C GLY A 262 11.89 -19.49 -3.09
N LYS A 263 13.13 -19.99 -3.15
CA LYS A 263 13.97 -20.19 -1.95
C LYS A 263 14.73 -18.90 -1.61
N ALA A 264 15.66 -18.47 -2.47
CA ALA A 264 16.53 -17.33 -2.20
C ALA A 264 16.60 -16.33 -3.37
N ALA A 265 15.51 -16.17 -4.14
CA ALA A 265 15.47 -15.16 -5.19
C ALA A 265 14.85 -13.86 -4.70
N LEU A 266 15.31 -12.72 -5.23
CA LEU A 266 14.74 -11.40 -4.95
C LEU A 266 14.01 -10.85 -6.15
N LYS A 267 12.96 -10.10 -5.88
CA LYS A 267 12.30 -9.23 -6.85
C LYS A 267 12.10 -7.85 -6.25
N LEU A 268 12.56 -6.83 -6.95
CA LEU A 268 12.16 -5.45 -6.71
C LEU A 268 11.05 -5.07 -7.70
N SER A 269 10.08 -4.31 -7.23
CA SER A 269 9.02 -3.78 -8.09
C SER A 269 8.73 -2.33 -7.74
N ILE A 270 8.46 -1.52 -8.75
CA ILE A 270 7.88 -0.18 -8.61
C ILE A 270 6.67 -0.15 -9.53
N ALA A 271 5.50 0.12 -8.97
CA ALA A 271 4.26 0.23 -9.74
C ALA A 271 3.84 1.69 -9.80
N GLN A 272 3.45 2.18 -10.98
CA GLN A 272 2.98 3.54 -11.13
C GLN A 272 1.94 3.65 -12.25
N LYS A 273 0.97 4.54 -12.07
CA LYS A 273 -0.05 4.85 -13.10
C LYS A 273 0.59 5.49 -14.33
N PHE A 274 1.57 6.36 -14.10
CA PHE A 274 2.27 7.13 -15.11
C PHE A 274 3.56 6.42 -15.52
N GLY A 275 3.68 6.10 -16.81
CA GLY A 275 4.76 5.28 -17.34
C GLY A 275 6.08 6.05 -17.47
N THR A 276 5.99 7.35 -17.72
CA THR A 276 7.16 8.21 -18.00
C THR A 276 8.20 8.17 -16.87
N VAL A 277 7.77 8.22 -15.60
CA VAL A 277 8.71 8.11 -14.46
C VAL A 277 9.38 6.75 -14.39
N LEU A 278 8.66 5.65 -14.69
CA LEU A 278 9.26 4.31 -14.70
C LEU A 278 10.28 4.19 -15.82
N THR A 279 10.03 4.82 -16.98
CA THR A 279 11.00 4.90 -18.07
C THR A 279 12.25 5.68 -17.65
N CYS A 280 12.11 6.81 -16.96
CA CYS A 280 13.25 7.59 -16.45
C CYS A 280 14.08 6.76 -15.45
N LEU A 281 13.42 6.09 -14.49
CA LEU A 281 14.08 5.20 -13.54
C LEU A 281 14.79 4.03 -14.23
N CYS A 282 14.12 3.41 -15.21
CA CYS A 282 14.65 2.30 -15.99
C CYS A 282 15.90 2.71 -16.80
N LYS A 283 15.84 3.84 -17.52
CA LYS A 283 16.98 4.40 -18.26
C LYS A 283 18.17 4.68 -17.33
N PHE A 284 17.91 5.29 -16.18
CA PHE A 284 18.94 5.59 -15.19
C PHE A 284 19.62 4.33 -14.65
N VAL A 285 18.86 3.35 -14.17
CA VAL A 285 19.43 2.11 -13.63
C VAL A 285 20.20 1.34 -14.71
N ASN A 286 19.69 1.32 -15.94
CA ASN A 286 20.39 0.69 -17.07
C ASN A 286 21.74 1.37 -17.35
N SER A 287 21.78 2.70 -17.34
CA SER A 287 23.00 3.49 -17.55
C SER A 287 24.02 3.29 -16.43
N GLU A 288 23.60 3.41 -15.17
CA GLU A 288 24.49 3.36 -14.01
C GLU A 288 25.06 1.97 -13.73
N MET A 289 24.31 0.92 -14.07
CA MET A 289 24.70 -0.45 -13.73
C MET A 289 25.08 -1.31 -14.93
N GLY A 290 24.96 -0.79 -16.16
CA GLY A 290 25.20 -1.57 -17.38
C GLY A 290 24.24 -2.76 -17.54
N VAL A 291 22.98 -2.60 -17.11
CA VAL A 291 21.96 -3.65 -17.16
C VAL A 291 20.86 -3.30 -18.16
N HIS A 292 20.07 -4.29 -18.58
CA HIS A 292 18.93 -4.09 -19.48
C HIS A 292 17.60 -4.43 -18.80
N LEU A 293 17.10 -3.48 -18.01
CA LEU A 293 15.76 -3.54 -17.43
C LEU A 293 14.73 -3.04 -18.45
N SER A 294 13.47 -3.44 -18.23
CA SER A 294 12.33 -2.99 -19.02
C SER A 294 11.11 -2.67 -18.16
N VAL A 295 10.32 -1.72 -18.65
CA VAL A 295 9.01 -1.39 -18.07
C VAL A 295 7.95 -2.27 -18.71
N THR A 296 7.09 -2.85 -17.88
CA THR A 296 6.02 -3.76 -18.32
C THR A 296 4.65 -3.18 -18.02
N ALA A 297 3.74 -3.22 -18.98
CA ALA A 297 2.34 -2.81 -18.77
C ALA A 297 1.58 -3.87 -17.96
N CYS A 298 0.80 -3.44 -16.95
CA CYS A 298 -0.10 -4.33 -16.24
C CYS A 298 -1.43 -4.42 -17.01
N ARG A 299 -1.68 -5.56 -17.67
CA ARG A 299 -2.81 -5.80 -18.60
C ARG A 299 -4.21 -5.39 -18.07
N ASN A 300 -4.40 -5.30 -16.75
CA ASN A 300 -5.73 -5.11 -16.15
C ASN A 300 -5.86 -3.87 -15.22
N GLN A 301 -4.83 -3.04 -15.08
CA GLN A 301 -4.79 -2.04 -13.98
C GLN A 301 -4.55 -0.60 -14.41
N GLY A 302 -4.37 -0.33 -15.71
CA GLY A 302 -4.01 1.01 -16.18
C GLY A 302 -2.72 1.53 -15.53
N SER A 303 -1.87 0.63 -15.05
CA SER A 303 -0.61 0.91 -14.39
C SER A 303 0.52 0.17 -15.09
N GLN A 304 1.73 0.68 -14.92
CA GLN A 304 2.95 0.09 -15.42
C GLN A 304 3.83 -0.34 -14.24
N LYS A 305 4.74 -1.28 -14.48
CA LYS A 305 5.67 -1.79 -13.47
C LYS A 305 7.08 -1.89 -14.01
N LEU A 306 8.02 -1.36 -13.25
CA LEU A 306 9.43 -1.69 -13.37
C LEU A 306 9.71 -2.88 -12.44
N ASN A 307 10.12 -4.02 -13.00
CA ASN A 307 10.45 -5.21 -12.22
C ASN A 307 11.93 -5.55 -12.40
N ILE A 308 12.61 -5.87 -11.31
CA ILE A 308 13.98 -6.37 -11.31
C ILE A 308 13.91 -7.78 -10.70
N HIS A 309 14.33 -8.79 -11.45
CA HIS A 309 14.18 -10.21 -11.08
C HIS A 309 15.50 -10.91 -10.76
N THR A 310 16.63 -10.37 -11.22
CA THR A 310 17.94 -10.97 -10.99
C THR A 310 18.41 -10.62 -9.59
N THR A 311 18.59 -11.64 -8.73
CA THR A 311 18.92 -11.44 -7.31
C THR A 311 20.16 -10.57 -7.09
N SER A 312 21.23 -10.77 -7.86
CA SER A 312 22.45 -9.96 -7.76
C SER A 312 22.16 -8.48 -8.05
N ILE A 313 21.51 -8.19 -9.18
CA ILE A 313 21.11 -6.82 -9.56
C ILE A 313 20.18 -6.22 -8.50
N CYS A 314 19.22 -6.98 -7.97
CA CYS A 314 18.37 -6.53 -6.86
C CYS A 314 19.20 -6.10 -5.65
N LYS A 315 20.20 -6.91 -5.25
CA LYS A 315 21.08 -6.56 -4.12
C LYS A 315 21.89 -5.31 -4.42
N ASP A 316 22.47 -5.18 -5.60
CA ASP A 316 23.26 -4.01 -6.00
C ASP A 316 22.42 -2.72 -5.98
N VAL A 317 21.20 -2.77 -6.54
CA VAL A 317 20.22 -1.66 -6.48
C VAL A 317 19.87 -1.31 -5.03
N LEU A 318 19.64 -2.31 -4.16
CA LEU A 318 19.36 -2.06 -2.74
C LEU A 318 20.56 -1.42 -2.01
N ARG A 319 21.80 -1.84 -2.30
CA ARG A 319 23.00 -1.21 -1.72
C ARG A 319 23.11 0.26 -2.14
N ASN A 320 22.93 0.55 -3.42
CA ASN A 320 22.96 1.94 -3.91
C ASN A 320 21.87 2.80 -3.28
N MET A 321 20.63 2.30 -3.16
CA MET A 321 19.56 3.03 -2.48
C MET A 321 19.83 3.23 -0.98
N LEU A 322 20.38 2.23 -0.28
CA LEU A 322 20.76 2.35 1.13
C LEU A 322 21.85 3.42 1.31
N ASN A 323 22.86 3.44 0.45
CA ASN A 323 23.91 4.46 0.46
C ASN A 323 23.36 5.85 0.15
N ALA A 324 22.35 5.93 -0.72
CA ALA A 324 21.65 7.17 -1.06
C ALA A 324 20.54 7.55 -0.05
N GLY A 325 20.47 6.88 1.10
CA GLY A 325 19.61 7.28 2.21
C GLY A 325 18.19 6.72 2.21
N LEU A 326 17.94 5.53 1.63
CA LEU A 326 16.68 4.77 1.81
C LEU A 326 16.32 4.67 3.30
N LEU A 327 15.09 5.00 3.68
CA LEU A 327 14.64 5.09 5.07
C LEU A 327 13.57 4.06 5.41
N ARG A 328 12.36 4.22 4.85
CA ARG A 328 11.17 3.42 5.19
C ARG A 328 11.41 1.94 4.93
N LYS A 329 12.15 1.65 3.86
CA LYS A 329 12.48 0.29 3.44
C LYS A 329 13.92 -0.10 3.75
N ALA A 330 14.63 0.64 4.61
CA ALA A 330 16.01 0.33 4.96
C ALA A 330 16.16 -1.03 5.66
N ARG A 331 15.32 -1.33 6.67
CA ARG A 331 15.32 -2.62 7.37
C ARG A 331 15.05 -3.80 6.42
N PRO A 332 13.95 -3.81 5.62
CA PRO A 332 13.73 -4.89 4.66
C PRO A 332 14.80 -4.96 3.56
N ALA A 333 15.39 -3.84 3.15
CA ALA A 333 16.51 -3.86 2.21
C ALA A 333 17.73 -4.59 2.79
N ARG A 334 18.10 -4.34 4.05
CA ARG A 334 19.21 -5.04 4.73
C ARG A 334 18.94 -6.54 4.84
N LEU A 335 17.73 -6.93 5.29
CA LEU A 335 17.31 -8.34 5.32
C LEU A 335 17.44 -9.00 3.94
N ALA A 336 17.03 -8.30 2.87
CA ALA A 336 17.16 -8.82 1.51
C ALA A 336 18.61 -8.93 1.02
N LEU A 337 19.51 -8.03 1.45
CA LEU A 337 20.94 -8.12 1.15
C LEU A 337 21.56 -9.38 1.75
N ASP A 338 21.14 -9.76 2.95
CA ASP A 338 21.62 -10.94 3.68
C ASP A 338 20.98 -12.25 3.20
N LEU A 339 19.98 -12.19 2.30
CA LEU A 339 19.28 -13.38 1.82
C LEU A 339 20.24 -14.39 1.17
N SER A 340 20.20 -15.61 1.69
CA SER A 340 20.91 -16.80 1.21
C SER A 340 19.95 -18.00 1.17
N PRO A 341 20.35 -19.12 0.55
CA PRO A 341 19.57 -20.36 0.63
C PRO A 341 19.32 -20.83 2.07
N ASP A 342 20.28 -20.63 2.97
CA ASP A 342 20.26 -21.17 4.33
C ASP A 342 19.35 -20.36 5.26
N ASN A 343 19.28 -19.03 5.08
CA ASN A 343 18.43 -18.15 5.90
C ASN A 343 17.13 -17.74 5.20
N ALA A 344 16.76 -18.40 4.10
CA ALA A 344 15.65 -18.03 3.24
C ALA A 344 14.32 -17.92 4.01
N GLU A 345 14.04 -18.84 4.91
CA GLU A 345 12.76 -18.88 5.64
C GLU A 345 12.70 -17.82 6.73
N GLN A 346 13.80 -17.63 7.47
CA GLN A 346 13.93 -16.55 8.47
C GLN A 346 13.83 -15.17 7.82
N THR A 347 14.54 -14.95 6.70
CA THR A 347 14.50 -13.68 5.95
C THR A 347 13.08 -13.41 5.44
N ARG A 348 12.38 -14.45 4.98
CA ARG A 348 10.99 -14.32 4.54
C ARG A 348 10.08 -13.85 5.68
N ALA A 349 10.17 -14.50 6.83
CA ALA A 349 9.39 -14.14 8.01
C ALA A 349 9.66 -12.68 8.42
N ALA A 350 10.94 -12.29 8.51
CA ALA A 350 11.33 -10.93 8.86
C ALA A 350 10.87 -9.88 7.81
N LEU A 351 10.95 -10.20 6.52
CA LEU A 351 10.39 -9.33 5.47
C LEU A 351 8.87 -9.20 5.59
N TYR A 352 8.18 -10.25 6.05
CA TYR A 352 6.73 -10.20 6.26
C TYR A 352 6.34 -9.27 7.39
N GLU A 353 7.06 -9.25 8.50
CA GLU A 353 6.82 -8.29 9.60
C GLU A 353 6.86 -6.83 9.11
N THR A 354 7.75 -6.53 8.18
CA THR A 354 7.93 -5.14 7.66
C THR A 354 6.96 -4.73 6.55
N THR A 355 6.16 -5.66 6.01
CA THR A 355 5.28 -5.37 4.87
C THR A 355 3.86 -5.10 5.35
N GLY A 356 3.23 -4.04 4.82
CA GLY A 356 1.94 -3.55 5.32
C GLY A 356 0.79 -4.57 5.41
N ASN A 357 -0.16 -4.28 6.30
CA ASN A 357 -1.23 -5.19 6.75
C ASN A 357 -2.17 -5.68 5.63
N GLN A 358 -2.17 -5.05 4.46
CA GLN A 358 -3.06 -5.43 3.35
C GLN A 358 -2.83 -6.88 2.85
N GLN A 359 -1.64 -7.43 3.05
CA GLN A 359 -1.31 -8.81 2.69
C GLN A 359 -1.27 -9.75 3.90
N PHE A 360 -1.49 -9.23 5.12
CA PHE A 360 -1.33 -9.97 6.38
C PHE A 360 -2.04 -11.34 6.34
N LEU A 361 -3.31 -11.35 5.94
CA LEU A 361 -4.15 -12.55 5.90
C LEU A 361 -3.98 -13.41 4.64
N LYS A 362 -3.33 -12.86 3.61
CA LYS A 362 -3.12 -13.57 2.33
C LYS A 362 -1.83 -14.38 2.30
N ARG A 363 -0.94 -14.18 3.28
CA ARG A 363 0.40 -14.77 3.31
C ARG A 363 0.37 -16.19 3.85
N LEU A 364 1.04 -17.08 3.13
CA LEU A 364 1.36 -18.42 3.61
C LEU A 364 2.53 -18.35 4.59
N ASP A 365 2.42 -19.09 5.67
CA ASP A 365 3.51 -19.44 6.59
C ASP A 365 4.45 -20.49 5.97
N GLY A 366 5.48 -20.92 6.70
CA GLY A 366 6.43 -21.95 6.25
C GLY A 366 5.72 -23.23 5.80
N ASP A 367 4.81 -23.73 6.64
CA ASP A 367 4.06 -24.95 6.37
C ASP A 367 3.09 -24.78 5.19
N GLY A 368 2.43 -23.63 5.07
CA GLY A 368 1.58 -23.28 3.94
C GLY A 368 2.35 -23.29 2.62
N HIS A 369 3.59 -22.82 2.60
CA HIS A 369 4.47 -22.93 1.44
C HIS A 369 4.85 -24.39 1.15
N GLN A 370 5.15 -25.18 2.17
CA GLN A 370 5.47 -26.60 1.99
C GLN A 370 4.27 -27.36 1.41
N ARG A 371 3.06 -27.12 1.94
CA ARG A 371 1.79 -27.66 1.40
C ARG A 371 1.60 -27.25 -0.06
N ALA A 372 1.76 -25.96 -0.38
CA ALA A 372 1.65 -25.47 -1.76
C ALA A 372 2.66 -26.15 -2.72
N ARG A 373 3.91 -26.37 -2.28
CA ARG A 373 4.91 -27.10 -3.07
C ARG A 373 4.52 -28.56 -3.31
N ARG A 374 4.01 -29.26 -2.28
CA ARG A 374 3.53 -30.65 -2.41
C ARG A 374 2.40 -30.74 -3.45
N ILE A 375 1.45 -29.81 -3.41
CA ILE A 375 0.35 -29.71 -4.41
C ILE A 375 0.93 -29.56 -5.82
N ILE A 376 1.85 -28.62 -6.04
CA ILE A 376 2.46 -28.38 -7.35
C ILE A 376 3.23 -29.61 -7.85
N ASN A 377 4.00 -30.26 -6.97
CA ASN A 377 4.77 -31.46 -7.31
C ASN A 377 3.86 -32.62 -7.72
N ALA A 378 2.78 -32.85 -6.99
CA ALA A 378 1.78 -33.87 -7.31
C ALA A 378 1.06 -33.55 -8.63
N GLN A 379 0.69 -32.29 -8.89
CA GLN A 379 0.13 -31.87 -10.17
C GLN A 379 1.08 -32.12 -11.36
N ASN A 380 2.38 -31.85 -11.18
CA ASN A 380 3.40 -32.12 -12.19
C ASN A 380 3.59 -33.62 -12.42
N ALA A 381 3.52 -34.44 -11.36
CA ALA A 381 3.54 -35.89 -11.48
C ALA A 381 2.33 -36.42 -12.27
N ALA A 382 1.12 -35.95 -11.95
CA ALA A 382 -0.09 -36.29 -12.71
C ALA A 382 0.01 -35.91 -14.19
N ARG A 383 0.61 -34.75 -14.50
CA ARG A 383 0.87 -34.31 -15.88
C ARG A 383 1.83 -35.25 -16.61
N ARG A 384 2.93 -35.67 -15.95
CA ARG A 384 3.89 -36.63 -16.53
C ARG A 384 3.26 -38.00 -16.76
N ALA A 385 2.47 -38.51 -15.80
CA ALA A 385 1.72 -39.76 -15.97
C ALA A 385 0.76 -39.69 -17.16
N ALA A 386 0.07 -38.55 -17.35
CA ALA A 386 -0.77 -38.32 -18.52
C ALA A 386 0.02 -38.37 -19.84
N GLN A 387 1.22 -37.78 -19.88
CA GLN A 387 2.09 -37.81 -21.07
C GLN A 387 2.62 -39.22 -21.39
N ARG A 388 2.74 -40.09 -20.38
CA ARG A 388 3.16 -41.50 -20.53
C ARG A 388 1.99 -42.47 -20.81
N GLY A 389 0.75 -41.99 -20.91
CA GLY A 389 -0.42 -42.85 -21.10
C GLY A 389 -0.83 -43.65 -19.86
N GLN A 390 -0.30 -43.33 -18.68
CA GLN A 390 -0.57 -44.05 -17.43
C GLN A 390 -1.81 -43.48 -16.74
N LEU A 391 -3.00 -43.94 -17.16
CA LEU A 391 -4.28 -43.39 -16.70
C LEU A 391 -4.51 -43.61 -15.20
N GLU A 392 -4.22 -44.81 -14.67
CA GLU A 392 -4.44 -45.14 -13.25
C GLU A 392 -3.55 -44.30 -12.32
N GLU A 393 -2.25 -44.19 -12.62
CA GLU A 393 -1.31 -43.36 -11.85
C GLU A 393 -1.75 -41.89 -11.84
N ARG A 394 -2.21 -41.37 -13.00
CA ARG A 394 -2.75 -40.02 -13.10
C ARG A 394 -3.96 -39.84 -12.20
N LEU A 395 -4.94 -40.75 -12.25
CA LEU A 395 -6.16 -40.66 -11.44
C LEU A 395 -5.85 -40.74 -9.94
N ALA A 396 -4.96 -41.65 -9.53
CA ALA A 396 -4.52 -41.75 -8.15
C ALA A 396 -3.84 -40.45 -7.67
N THR A 397 -2.94 -39.90 -8.49
CA THR A 397 -2.24 -38.64 -8.16
C THR A 397 -3.20 -37.45 -8.10
N LEU A 398 -4.25 -37.42 -8.93
CA LEU A 398 -5.27 -36.36 -8.87
C LEU A 398 -6.10 -36.41 -7.59
N ARG A 399 -6.47 -37.60 -7.09
CA ARG A 399 -7.12 -37.73 -5.78
C ARG A 399 -6.23 -37.20 -4.65
N GLN A 400 -4.93 -37.51 -4.69
CA GLN A 400 -3.96 -36.96 -3.73
C GLN A 400 -3.87 -35.43 -3.81
N VAL A 401 -3.93 -34.85 -5.01
CA VAL A 401 -3.95 -33.38 -5.18
C VAL A 401 -5.21 -32.76 -4.55
N GLU A 402 -6.36 -33.42 -4.68
CA GLU A 402 -7.62 -32.96 -4.07
C GLU A 402 -7.55 -32.97 -2.55
N GLU A 403 -7.05 -34.06 -1.95
CA GLU A 403 -6.82 -34.17 -0.51
C GLU A 403 -5.86 -33.10 0.01
N LEU A 404 -4.70 -32.94 -0.66
CA LEU A 404 -3.71 -31.91 -0.30
C LEU A 404 -4.29 -30.50 -0.39
N LYS A 405 -5.16 -30.23 -1.38
CA LYS A 405 -5.85 -28.93 -1.51
C LYS A 405 -6.87 -28.73 -0.39
N ALA A 406 -7.68 -29.74 -0.06
CA ALA A 406 -8.66 -29.66 1.02
C ALA A 406 -7.95 -29.36 2.36
N ASN A 407 -6.89 -30.10 2.67
CA ASN A 407 -6.07 -29.87 3.86
C ASN A 407 -5.41 -28.48 3.85
N HIS A 408 -4.88 -28.03 2.71
CA HIS A 408 -4.29 -26.70 2.60
C HIS A 408 -5.31 -25.58 2.87
N VAL A 409 -6.54 -25.71 2.34
CA VAL A 409 -7.60 -24.71 2.55
C VAL A 409 -8.05 -24.70 4.01
N LEU A 410 -8.21 -25.87 4.65
CA LEU A 410 -8.55 -26.00 6.06
C LEU A 410 -7.51 -25.34 6.97
N GLU A 411 -6.23 -25.72 6.82
CA GLU A 411 -5.14 -25.16 7.62
C GLU A 411 -4.94 -23.67 7.39
N LYS A 412 -5.14 -23.19 6.15
CA LYS A 412 -5.11 -21.77 5.86
C LYS A 412 -6.25 -21.02 6.56
N ALA A 413 -7.46 -21.60 6.59
CA ALA A 413 -8.59 -20.98 7.28
C ALA A 413 -8.38 -20.90 8.79
N ARG A 414 -7.78 -21.95 9.41
CA ARG A 414 -7.38 -21.95 10.83
C ARG A 414 -6.35 -20.87 11.14
N LEU A 415 -5.28 -20.79 10.35
CA LEU A 415 -4.24 -19.79 10.53
C LEU A 415 -4.78 -18.36 10.35
N GLU A 416 -5.65 -18.15 9.36
CA GLU A 416 -6.32 -16.86 9.18
C GLU A 416 -7.18 -16.50 10.39
N ASN A 417 -7.89 -17.48 10.98
CA ASN A 417 -8.70 -17.27 12.17
C ASN A 417 -7.85 -16.80 13.36
N SER A 418 -6.76 -17.53 13.70
CA SER A 418 -5.92 -17.16 14.85
C SER A 418 -5.29 -15.78 14.65
N ARG A 419 -4.77 -15.49 13.44
CA ARG A 419 -4.20 -14.17 13.11
C ARG A 419 -5.21 -13.04 13.20
N LEU A 420 -6.44 -13.26 12.76
CA LEU A 420 -7.51 -12.27 12.90
C LEU A 420 -7.83 -12.02 14.38
N HIS A 421 -7.88 -13.07 15.17
CA HIS A 421 -8.16 -12.99 16.59
C HIS A 421 -7.05 -12.23 17.33
N GLU A 422 -5.78 -12.62 17.15
CA GLU A 422 -4.59 -11.95 17.70
C GLU A 422 -4.57 -10.46 17.33
N TYR A 423 -4.82 -10.14 16.06
CA TYR A 423 -4.86 -8.75 15.61
C TYR A 423 -5.98 -7.96 16.27
N ILE A 424 -7.21 -8.51 16.33
CA ILE A 424 -8.34 -7.85 16.99
C ILE A 424 -8.04 -7.63 18.47
N SER A 425 -7.52 -8.63 19.17
CA SER A 425 -7.11 -8.51 20.57
C SER A 425 -6.04 -7.43 20.75
N GLY A 426 -5.05 -7.36 19.84
CA GLY A 426 -4.04 -6.30 19.84
C GLY A 426 -4.65 -4.91 19.71
N VAL A 427 -5.58 -4.70 18.78
CA VAL A 427 -6.26 -3.40 18.63
C VAL A 427 -7.13 -3.09 19.86
N GLN A 428 -7.78 -4.09 20.48
CA GLN A 428 -8.62 -3.89 21.68
C GLN A 428 -7.75 -3.43 22.86
N HIS A 429 -6.58 -4.05 23.02
CA HIS A 429 -5.61 -3.67 24.04
C HIS A 429 -5.12 -2.22 23.84
N LEU A 430 -4.80 -1.83 22.61
CA LEU A 430 -4.42 -0.45 22.28
C LEU A 430 -5.54 0.57 22.55
N GLN A 431 -6.81 0.17 22.49
CA GLN A 431 -7.94 1.03 22.83
C GLN A 431 -8.08 1.22 24.35
N GLN A 432 -7.76 0.19 25.13
CA GLN A 432 -7.86 0.22 26.60
C GLN A 432 -6.69 1.00 27.22
N ASP A 433 -5.46 0.71 26.78
CA ASP A 433 -4.24 1.23 27.39
C ASP A 433 -3.72 2.49 26.69
N GLY A 434 -4.35 2.88 25.57
CA GLY A 434 -3.84 3.87 24.65
C GLY A 434 -2.70 3.34 23.79
N LEU A 435 -2.21 4.17 22.86
CA LEU A 435 -1.03 3.81 22.08
C LEU A 435 0.19 3.74 23.01
N PRO A 436 0.88 2.58 23.12
CA PRO A 436 2.07 2.48 23.93
C PRO A 436 3.15 3.40 23.36
N ALA A 437 3.92 4.02 24.25
CA ALA A 437 5.23 4.52 23.86
C ALA A 437 6.11 3.28 23.59
N LEU A 438 6.62 3.08 22.36
CA LEU A 438 7.64 2.05 21.97
C LEU A 438 7.09 0.74 21.33
N PRO A 439 7.94 -0.02 20.58
CA PRO A 439 7.59 -0.65 19.30
C PRO A 439 6.98 -2.04 19.45
N MET A 440 5.96 -2.21 20.28
CA MET A 440 5.29 -3.50 20.42
C MET A 440 4.51 -3.92 19.16
N LEU A 441 4.15 -3.00 18.27
CA LEU A 441 3.41 -3.37 17.06
C LEU A 441 4.23 -4.14 16.02
N ASP A 442 5.56 -4.11 16.09
CA ASP A 442 6.40 -5.03 15.29
C ASP A 442 6.46 -6.43 15.94
N GLN A 443 6.10 -6.58 17.21
CA GLN A 443 6.16 -7.85 17.96
C GLN A 443 4.81 -8.56 18.10
N VAL A 444 3.68 -7.84 18.05
CA VAL A 444 2.32 -8.43 18.13
C VAL A 444 1.90 -9.13 16.82
N ALA A 445 2.73 -9.08 15.77
CA ALA A 445 2.52 -9.81 14.52
C ALA A 445 3.26 -11.17 14.45
N LEU A 446 3.78 -11.66 15.57
CA LEU A 446 4.49 -12.94 15.71
C LEU A 446 3.61 -14.02 16.34
#